data_AF-A0A7S4DB94-F1
#
_entry.id   AF-A0A7S4DB94-F1
#
_cell.length_a   1.000
_cell.length_b   1.000
_cell.length_c   1.000
_cell.angle_alpha   90.00
_cell.angle_beta   90.00
_cell.angle_gamma   90.00
#
_symmetry.space_group_name_H-M   'P 1'
#
loop_
_entity.id
_entity.type
_entity.pdbx_description
1 polymer ?
#
loop_
_entity_poly.entity_id
_entity_poly.type
_entity_poly.pdbx_seq_one_letter_code
_entity_poly.pdbx_strand_id
1 'polypeptide(L)'
;PELLTMWFGESESNVRDVFAKARAAAPCVLFFDELDSIAQQRGGSSGDGGGAGDRVMNQLLTEMDGVGAKKNVFIIGATNRPDIIDPALMRPGRLDQLIYIPMPDLEARIGILKATLRKSPVHKDVDLGYLAAQTEKFSGADLTEICQRAAKLAIRENIMRDMERERLRAEAGEDMEDVEEEDPVPEILPRHFEAAVRDSRRSVSDRDLQQYSTFAQTLQQARSQITGPGGSLATFAFPQGGAAGGAGGAAAAAAEEEDEDLYS
;
A
#
# COMPACT_ATOMS: atom_id res chain seq x y z
N PRO A 1 -6.35 -8.94 -12.23
CA PRO A 1 -6.58 -8.13 -13.45
C PRO A 1 -8.01 -8.31 -14.00
N GLU A 2 -8.99 -7.62 -13.41
CA GLU A 2 -10.39 -7.64 -13.91
C GLU A 2 -10.63 -6.60 -15.03
N LEU A 3 -9.76 -5.59 -15.14
CA LEU A 3 -9.90 -4.50 -16.12
C LEU A 3 -9.26 -4.81 -17.48
N LEU A 4 -8.35 -5.79 -17.54
CA LEU A 4 -7.62 -6.17 -18.75
C LEU A 4 -8.22 -7.47 -19.31
N THR A 5 -9.27 -7.36 -20.12
CA THR A 5 -9.70 -8.46 -20.98
C THR A 5 -8.82 -8.48 -22.24
N MET A 6 -8.60 -9.65 -22.84
CA MET A 6 -7.81 -9.79 -24.08
C MET A 6 -8.45 -9.10 -25.32
N TRP A 7 -9.52 -8.32 -25.15
CA TRP A 7 -10.28 -7.67 -26.21
C TRP A 7 -10.01 -6.16 -26.25
N PHE A 8 -9.33 -5.74 -27.31
CA PHE A 8 -8.68 -4.44 -27.56
C PHE A 8 -9.55 -3.15 -27.45
N GLY A 9 -10.87 -3.26 -27.24
CA GLY A 9 -11.79 -2.12 -27.07
C GLY A 9 -12.73 -2.23 -25.85
N GLU A 10 -12.77 -3.37 -25.17
CA GLU A 10 -13.62 -3.60 -24.01
C GLU A 10 -13.03 -2.96 -22.75
N SER A 11 -11.69 -2.90 -22.67
CA SER A 11 -10.97 -2.35 -21.51
C SER A 11 -11.20 -0.83 -21.31
N GLU A 12 -11.33 -0.03 -22.39
CA GLU A 12 -11.61 1.40 -22.29
C GLU A 12 -13.05 1.69 -21.82
N SER A 13 -14.03 0.95 -22.36
CA SER A 13 -15.42 1.05 -21.92
C SER A 13 -15.55 0.64 -20.45
N ASN A 14 -14.87 -0.44 -20.05
CA ASN A 14 -14.85 -0.89 -18.67
C ASN A 14 -14.35 0.19 -17.70
N VAL A 15 -13.27 0.91 -18.05
CA VAL A 15 -12.79 2.04 -17.24
C VAL A 15 -13.89 3.10 -17.11
N ARG A 16 -14.51 3.52 -18.21
CA ARG A 16 -15.60 4.51 -18.17
C ARG A 16 -16.78 4.04 -17.32
N ASP A 17 -17.16 2.78 -17.44
CA ASP A 17 -18.28 2.19 -16.69
C ASP A 17 -17.99 2.10 -15.19
N VAL A 18 -16.75 1.76 -14.81
CA VAL A 18 -16.31 1.75 -13.40
C VAL A 18 -16.39 3.15 -12.80
N PHE A 19 -15.89 4.17 -13.51
CA PHE A 19 -15.97 5.56 -13.04
C PHE A 19 -17.41 6.10 -13.04
N ALA A 20 -18.24 5.70 -14.00
CA ALA A 20 -19.67 6.06 -14.01
C ALA A 20 -20.41 5.44 -12.82
N LYS A 21 -20.16 4.16 -12.52
CA LYS A 21 -20.70 3.48 -11.34
C LYS A 21 -20.24 4.13 -10.04
N ALA A 22 -18.95 4.43 -9.91
CA ALA A 22 -18.40 5.10 -8.74
C ALA A 22 -19.02 6.49 -8.52
N ARG A 23 -19.23 7.26 -9.60
CA ARG A 23 -19.92 8.56 -9.55
C ARG A 23 -21.40 8.43 -9.16
N ALA A 24 -22.09 7.41 -9.65
CA ALA A 24 -23.48 7.14 -9.29
C ALA A 24 -23.63 6.66 -7.82
N ALA A 25 -22.60 5.99 -7.29
CA ALA A 25 -22.55 5.46 -5.93
C ALA A 25 -21.90 6.42 -4.91
N ALA A 26 -21.70 7.68 -5.28
CA ALA A 26 -21.09 8.68 -4.41
C ALA A 26 -21.87 8.87 -3.08
N PRO A 27 -21.21 8.93 -1.90
CA PRO A 27 -19.75 8.93 -1.68
C PRO A 27 -19.12 7.53 -1.81
N CYS A 28 -18.06 7.42 -2.62
CA CYS A 28 -17.45 6.13 -2.97
C CYS A 28 -15.91 6.20 -2.91
N VAL A 29 -15.27 5.09 -2.53
CA VAL A 29 -13.82 4.89 -2.65
C VAL A 29 -13.55 3.92 -3.79
N LEU A 30 -12.74 4.35 -4.76
CA LEU A 30 -12.26 3.53 -5.86
C LEU A 30 -10.82 3.12 -5.59
N PHE A 31 -10.59 1.82 -5.39
CA PHE A 31 -9.27 1.26 -5.10
C PHE A 31 -8.71 0.51 -6.31
N PHE A 32 -7.54 0.94 -6.77
CA PHE A 32 -6.78 0.30 -7.83
C PHE A 32 -5.59 -0.43 -7.21
N ASP A 33 -5.68 -1.75 -7.11
CA ASP A 33 -4.53 -2.57 -6.73
C ASP A 33 -3.67 -2.88 -7.95
N GLU A 34 -2.37 -3.13 -7.74
CA GLU A 34 -1.38 -3.42 -8.79
C GLU A 34 -1.46 -2.41 -9.96
N LEU A 35 -1.45 -1.11 -9.63
CA LEU A 35 -1.57 -0.03 -10.62
C LEU A 35 -0.52 -0.14 -11.73
N ASP A 36 0.66 -0.68 -11.43
CA ASP A 36 1.74 -0.98 -12.36
C ASP A 36 1.38 -1.97 -13.47
N SER A 37 0.32 -2.77 -13.31
CA SER A 37 -0.19 -3.65 -14.37
C SER A 37 -0.90 -2.89 -15.50
N ILE A 38 -1.51 -1.75 -15.19
CA ILE A 38 -2.23 -0.89 -16.14
C ILE A 38 -1.47 0.40 -16.47
N ALA A 39 -0.46 0.74 -15.66
CA ALA A 39 0.19 2.04 -15.67
C ALA A 39 1.67 2.06 -16.06
N GLN A 40 2.09 1.12 -16.90
CA GLN A 40 3.47 1.03 -17.36
C GLN A 40 3.87 2.23 -18.22
N GLN A 41 5.11 2.69 -18.03
CA GLN A 41 5.70 3.79 -18.78
C GLN A 41 5.69 3.52 -20.29
N ARG A 42 5.21 4.51 -21.04
CA ARG A 42 5.08 4.49 -22.50
C ARG A 42 6.43 4.22 -23.16
N GLY A 43 6.49 3.28 -24.11
CA GLY A 43 7.63 3.10 -25.02
C GLY A 43 8.41 1.79 -24.95
N GLY A 44 7.99 0.79 -24.17
CA GLY A 44 8.72 -0.49 -24.03
C GLY A 44 8.47 -1.54 -25.12
N SER A 45 7.45 -1.41 -25.97
CA SER A 45 7.06 -2.45 -26.94
C SER A 45 7.07 -1.94 -28.37
N SER A 46 8.25 -2.01 -29.02
CA SER A 46 8.48 -1.68 -30.43
C SER A 46 7.96 -2.75 -31.40
N GLY A 47 6.71 -3.18 -31.25
CA GLY A 47 6.08 -4.13 -32.18
C GLY A 47 4.58 -4.21 -31.99
N ASP A 48 3.84 -3.64 -32.95
CA ASP A 48 2.45 -3.88 -33.43
C ASP A 48 1.29 -4.30 -32.49
N GLY A 49 1.47 -4.33 -31.17
CA GLY A 49 0.43 -4.57 -30.16
C GLY A 49 0.42 -3.56 -29.01
N GLY A 50 1.33 -2.58 -29.02
CA GLY A 50 1.67 -1.73 -27.87
C GLY A 50 0.73 -0.55 -27.56
N GLY A 51 -0.28 -0.27 -28.39
CA GLY A 51 -1.15 0.90 -28.20
C GLY A 51 -2.35 0.67 -27.27
N ALA A 52 -2.66 -0.56 -26.90
CA ALA A 52 -3.84 -0.86 -26.08
C ALA A 52 -3.70 -0.35 -24.64
N GLY A 53 -2.55 -0.60 -24.01
CA GLY A 53 -2.24 -0.09 -22.68
C GLY A 53 -2.23 1.44 -22.65
N ASP A 54 -1.63 2.07 -23.67
CA ASP A 54 -1.57 3.52 -23.79
C ASP A 54 -2.95 4.17 -23.89
N ARG A 55 -3.91 3.55 -24.61
CA ARG A 55 -5.27 4.08 -24.70
C ARG A 55 -6.06 3.89 -23.41
N VAL A 56 -5.95 2.73 -22.76
CA VAL A 56 -6.56 2.49 -21.44
C VAL A 56 -6.02 3.48 -20.40
N MET A 57 -4.71 3.73 -20.41
CA MET A 57 -4.06 4.76 -19.61
C MET A 57 -4.63 6.15 -19.90
N ASN A 58 -4.72 6.55 -21.18
CA ASN A 58 -5.29 7.86 -21.55
C ASN A 58 -6.75 8.00 -21.08
N GLN A 59 -7.54 6.93 -21.16
CA GLN A 59 -8.91 6.92 -20.68
C GLN A 59 -8.96 7.04 -19.14
N LEU A 60 -8.08 6.35 -18.42
CA LEU A 60 -7.95 6.47 -16.97
C LEU A 60 -7.61 7.92 -16.56
N LEU A 61 -6.62 8.54 -17.22
CA LEU A 61 -6.27 9.94 -16.99
C LEU A 61 -7.46 10.89 -17.21
N THR A 62 -8.22 10.66 -18.28
CA THR A 62 -9.40 11.47 -18.63
C THR A 62 -10.51 11.34 -17.58
N GLU A 63 -10.80 10.12 -17.10
CA GLU A 63 -11.80 9.90 -16.05
C GLU A 63 -11.35 10.50 -14.70
N MET A 64 -10.07 10.40 -14.36
CA MET A 64 -9.52 11.01 -13.14
C MET A 64 -9.64 12.54 -13.14
N ASP A 65 -9.32 13.19 -14.27
CA ASP A 65 -9.52 14.64 -14.43
C ASP A 65 -11.01 15.02 -14.30
N GLY A 66 -11.91 14.16 -14.78
CA GLY A 66 -13.36 14.32 -14.66
C GLY A 66 -13.91 14.17 -13.23
N VAL A 67 -13.24 13.42 -12.36
CA VAL A 67 -13.64 13.23 -10.95
C VAL A 67 -13.38 14.49 -10.13
N GLY A 68 -12.31 15.24 -10.41
CA GLY A 68 -11.96 16.46 -9.67
C GLY A 68 -13.05 17.54 -9.65
N ALA A 69 -13.96 17.53 -10.63
CA ALA A 69 -15.09 18.47 -10.71
C ALA A 69 -16.23 18.15 -9.72
N LYS A 70 -16.32 16.92 -9.20
CA LYS A 70 -17.35 16.48 -8.24
C LYS A 70 -16.69 15.72 -7.09
N LYS A 71 -16.45 16.40 -5.96
CA LYS A 71 -15.63 15.97 -4.79
C LYS A 71 -16.11 14.73 -4.00
N ASN A 72 -16.91 13.84 -4.58
CA ASN A 72 -17.55 12.75 -3.83
C ASN A 72 -16.99 11.35 -4.13
N VAL A 73 -15.94 11.24 -4.96
CA VAL A 73 -15.26 9.96 -5.23
C VAL A 73 -13.80 10.10 -4.84
N PHE A 74 -13.32 9.20 -3.97
CA PHE A 74 -11.93 9.15 -3.52
C PHE A 74 -11.19 8.01 -4.24
N ILE A 75 -10.03 8.29 -4.82
CA ILE A 75 -9.27 7.31 -5.60
C ILE A 75 -8.00 6.94 -4.82
N ILE A 76 -7.75 5.65 -4.66
CA ILE A 76 -6.56 5.10 -4.02
C ILE A 76 -5.91 4.13 -5.00
N GLY A 77 -4.61 4.27 -5.24
CA GLY A 77 -3.81 3.32 -6.02
C GLY A 77 -2.75 2.67 -5.15
N ALA A 78 -2.53 1.36 -5.32
CA ALA A 78 -1.44 0.61 -4.72
C ALA A 78 -0.52 0.05 -5.82
N THR A 79 0.79 0.07 -5.60
CA THR A 79 1.78 -0.50 -6.53
C THR A 79 3.04 -0.93 -5.80
N ASN A 80 3.65 -2.02 -6.26
CA ASN A 80 4.96 -2.48 -5.79
C ASN A 80 6.12 -1.97 -6.66
N ARG A 81 5.81 -1.33 -7.80
CA ARG A 81 6.76 -0.88 -8.82
C ARG A 81 6.54 0.60 -9.16
N PRO A 82 6.84 1.51 -8.22
CA PRO A 82 6.67 2.94 -8.46
C PRO A 82 7.60 3.47 -9.56
N ASP A 83 8.67 2.73 -9.89
CA ASP A 83 9.66 3.07 -10.92
C ASP A 83 9.10 3.06 -12.34
N ILE A 84 8.04 2.29 -12.60
CA ILE A 84 7.46 2.13 -13.95
C ILE A 84 6.13 2.86 -14.13
N ILE A 85 5.65 3.58 -13.11
CA ILE A 85 4.40 4.32 -13.16
C ILE A 85 4.54 5.57 -14.03
N ASP A 86 3.61 5.77 -14.97
CA ASP A 86 3.56 6.98 -15.80
C ASP A 86 3.49 8.25 -14.91
N PRO A 87 4.46 9.17 -14.99
CA PRO A 87 4.47 10.42 -14.23
C PRO A 87 3.22 11.30 -14.45
N ALA A 88 2.49 11.11 -15.56
CA ALA A 88 1.22 11.79 -15.81
C ALA A 88 0.15 11.45 -14.76
N LEU A 89 0.16 10.25 -14.17
CA LEU A 89 -0.77 9.87 -13.10
C LEU A 89 -0.49 10.59 -11.79
N MET A 90 0.77 10.96 -11.53
CA MET A 90 1.21 11.60 -10.29
C MET A 90 1.09 13.12 -10.30
N ARG A 91 0.51 13.71 -11.36
CA ARG A 91 0.30 15.16 -11.46
C ARG A 91 -0.78 15.65 -10.48
N PRO A 92 -0.70 16.92 -10.01
CA PRO A 92 -1.72 17.53 -9.17
C PRO A 92 -3.14 17.32 -9.71
N GLY A 93 -4.09 16.94 -8.84
CA GLY A 93 -5.48 16.66 -9.22
C GLY A 93 -5.77 15.21 -9.64
N ARG A 94 -4.76 14.34 -9.68
CA ARG A 94 -4.87 12.90 -9.97
C ARG A 94 -4.42 12.07 -8.76
N LEU A 95 -3.32 11.32 -8.84
CA LEU A 95 -2.68 10.61 -7.71
C LEU A 95 -1.57 11.49 -7.11
N ASP A 96 -1.94 12.65 -6.57
CA ASP A 96 -0.97 13.64 -6.09
C ASP A 96 -0.51 13.43 -4.63
N GLN A 97 -1.22 12.59 -3.86
CA GLN A 97 -0.82 12.16 -2.53
C GLN A 97 -0.10 10.81 -2.56
N LEU A 98 1.23 10.85 -2.62
CA LEU A 98 2.07 9.66 -2.58
C LEU A 98 2.40 9.29 -1.12
N ILE A 99 2.02 8.08 -0.70
CA ILE A 99 2.29 7.53 0.63
C ILE A 99 3.23 6.33 0.49
N TYR A 100 4.39 6.42 1.13
CA TYR A 100 5.33 5.31 1.21
C TYR A 100 5.01 4.43 2.44
N ILE A 101 4.87 3.12 2.21
CA ILE A 101 4.65 2.12 3.27
C ILE A 101 5.98 1.37 3.49
N PRO A 102 6.68 1.61 4.62
CA PRO A 102 7.94 0.94 4.90
C PRO A 102 7.73 -0.49 5.42
N MET A 103 8.84 -1.24 5.50
CA MET A 103 8.88 -2.49 6.27
C MET A 103 8.57 -2.24 7.75
N PRO A 104 7.97 -3.21 8.47
CA PRO A 104 7.59 -3.02 9.86
C PRO A 104 8.82 -2.88 10.77
N ASP A 105 8.80 -1.86 11.62
CA ASP A 105 9.76 -1.71 12.73
C ASP A 105 9.47 -2.71 13.86
N LEU A 106 10.27 -2.71 14.93
CA LEU A 106 10.13 -3.68 16.02
C LEU A 106 8.73 -3.65 16.65
N GLU A 107 8.20 -2.47 16.96
CA GLU A 107 6.88 -2.29 17.57
C GLU A 107 5.76 -2.74 16.62
N ALA A 108 5.87 -2.41 15.33
CA ALA A 108 4.95 -2.86 14.31
C ALA A 108 4.98 -4.39 14.15
N ARG A 109 6.16 -5.03 14.20
CA ARG A 109 6.28 -6.49 14.16
C ARG A 109 5.60 -7.13 15.37
N ILE A 110 5.79 -6.59 16.57
CA ILE A 110 5.07 -7.05 17.77
C ILE A 110 3.56 -6.88 17.59
N GLY A 111 3.13 -5.74 17.05
CA GLY A 111 1.73 -5.46 16.75
C GLY A 111 1.11 -6.46 15.76
N ILE A 112 1.83 -6.79 14.68
CA ILE A 112 1.43 -7.78 13.69
C ILE A 112 1.31 -9.18 14.34
N LEU A 113 2.32 -9.61 15.09
CA LEU A 113 2.30 -10.91 15.77
C LEU A 113 1.12 -11.01 16.74
N LYS A 114 0.88 -9.97 17.55
CA LYS A 114 -0.28 -9.90 18.47
C LYS A 114 -1.61 -9.92 17.72
N ALA A 115 -1.72 -9.18 16.61
CA ALA A 115 -2.95 -9.12 15.81
C ALA A 115 -3.26 -10.47 15.15
N THR A 116 -2.23 -11.13 14.59
CA THR A 116 -2.35 -12.43 13.94
C THR A 116 -2.68 -13.54 14.93
N LEU A 117 -2.07 -13.53 16.12
CA LEU A 117 -2.27 -14.55 17.16
C LEU A 117 -3.45 -14.25 18.10
N ARG A 118 -4.17 -13.14 17.92
CA ARG A 118 -5.25 -12.68 18.83
C ARG A 118 -6.32 -13.74 19.10
N LYS A 119 -6.58 -14.64 18.16
CA LYS A 119 -7.59 -15.70 18.26
C LYS A 119 -6.97 -17.10 18.38
N SER A 120 -5.66 -17.19 18.60
CA SER A 120 -4.92 -18.45 18.69
C SER A 120 -4.57 -18.75 20.14
N PRO A 121 -4.68 -20.01 20.60
CA PRO A 121 -4.22 -20.41 21.92
C PRO A 121 -2.69 -20.44 21.92
N VAL A 122 -2.04 -19.43 22.51
CA VAL A 122 -0.58 -19.31 22.57
C VAL A 122 -0.12 -19.54 24.00
N HIS A 123 0.86 -20.43 24.20
CA HIS A 123 1.38 -20.72 25.52
C HIS A 123 2.06 -19.49 26.14
N LYS A 124 1.91 -19.31 27.46
CA LYS A 124 2.46 -18.17 28.22
C LYS A 124 3.98 -17.97 28.09
N ASP A 125 4.70 -19.04 27.77
CA ASP A 125 6.17 -19.01 27.60
C ASP A 125 6.61 -18.46 26.22
N VAL A 126 5.67 -18.14 25.32
CA VAL A 126 5.98 -17.57 24.01
C VAL A 126 6.24 -16.07 24.14
N ASP A 127 7.50 -15.67 24.03
CA ASP A 127 7.91 -14.28 23.98
C ASP A 127 7.81 -13.72 22.55
N LEU A 128 6.74 -12.97 22.27
CA LEU A 128 6.53 -12.28 20.99
C LEU A 128 7.53 -11.13 20.75
N GLY A 129 8.08 -10.52 21.81
CA GLY A 129 9.10 -9.48 21.71
C GLY A 129 10.41 -10.06 21.21
N TYR A 130 10.82 -11.21 21.78
CA TYR A 130 11.97 -11.97 21.29
C TYR A 130 11.77 -12.40 19.83
N LEU A 131 10.60 -12.95 19.49
CA LEU A 131 10.30 -13.35 18.11
C LEU A 131 10.36 -12.16 17.13
N ALA A 132 9.84 -11.00 17.52
CA ALA A 132 9.93 -9.78 16.72
C ALA A 132 11.37 -9.27 16.55
N ALA A 133 12.22 -9.44 17.55
CA ALA A 133 13.63 -9.06 17.47
C ALA A 133 14.41 -9.95 16.48
N GLN A 134 14.09 -11.25 16.41
CA GLN A 134 14.75 -12.21 15.51
C GLN A 134 14.24 -12.17 14.06
N THR A 135 13.12 -11.50 13.80
CA THR A 135 12.46 -11.41 12.48
C THR A 135 12.69 -10.05 11.81
N GLU A 136 13.89 -9.49 11.97
CA GLU A 136 14.26 -8.25 11.29
C GLU A 136 14.18 -8.41 9.76
N LYS A 137 13.65 -7.40 9.07
CA LYS A 137 13.42 -7.39 7.61
C LYS A 137 12.39 -8.40 7.09
N PHE A 138 11.60 -9.00 7.98
CA PHE A 138 10.42 -9.78 7.58
C PHE A 138 9.27 -8.84 7.23
N SER A 139 8.53 -9.17 6.17
CA SER A 139 7.30 -8.46 5.82
C SER A 139 6.16 -8.87 6.77
N GLY A 140 5.05 -8.11 6.76
CA GLY A 140 3.86 -8.51 7.51
C GLY A 140 3.30 -9.87 7.06
N ALA A 141 3.47 -10.22 5.79
CA ALA A 141 3.10 -11.52 5.25
C ALA A 141 4.00 -12.64 5.81
N ASP A 142 5.32 -12.42 5.86
CA ASP A 142 6.27 -13.42 6.38
C ASP A 142 5.99 -13.72 7.88
N LEU A 143 5.70 -12.68 8.68
CA LEU A 143 5.33 -12.84 10.09
C LEU A 143 4.02 -13.62 10.25
N THR A 144 3.06 -13.37 9.37
CA THR A 144 1.78 -14.09 9.34
C THR A 144 2.00 -15.55 8.99
N GLU A 145 2.87 -15.84 8.02
CA GLU A 145 3.23 -17.21 7.64
C GLU A 145 3.89 -17.97 8.80
N ILE A 146 4.81 -17.33 9.54
CA ILE A 146 5.42 -17.94 10.75
C ILE A 146 4.34 -18.35 11.74
N CYS A 147 3.38 -17.46 12.03
CA CYS A 147 2.29 -17.75 12.97
C CYS A 147 1.41 -18.90 12.48
N GLN A 148 1.02 -18.89 11.20
CA GLN A 148 0.22 -19.96 10.61
C GLN A 148 0.95 -21.30 10.60
N ARG A 149 2.27 -21.30 10.34
CA ARG A 149 3.10 -22.50 10.35
C ARG A 149 3.25 -23.05 11.76
N ALA A 150 3.48 -22.21 12.75
CA ALA A 150 3.52 -22.61 14.16
C ALA A 150 2.19 -23.25 14.60
N ALA A 151 1.06 -22.65 14.22
CA ALA A 151 -0.26 -23.22 14.49
C ALA A 151 -0.46 -24.59 13.82
N LYS A 152 -0.06 -24.74 12.54
CA LYS A 152 -0.11 -26.03 11.83
C LYS A 152 0.75 -27.11 12.49
N LEU A 153 1.92 -26.74 13.01
CA LEU A 153 2.79 -27.67 13.75
C LEU A 153 2.15 -28.11 15.06
N ALA A 154 1.54 -27.20 15.80
CA ALA A 154 0.81 -27.51 17.03
C ALA A 154 -0.36 -28.49 16.76
N ILE A 155 -1.16 -28.22 15.72
CA ILE A 155 -2.26 -29.09 15.30
C ILE A 155 -1.75 -30.48 14.93
N ARG A 156 -0.67 -30.56 14.13
CA ARG A 156 -0.09 -31.85 13.74
C ARG A 156 0.42 -32.63 14.95
N GLU A 157 1.06 -31.96 15.91
CA GLU A 157 1.50 -32.62 17.13
C GLU A 157 0.33 -33.16 17.94
N ASN A 158 -0.76 -32.41 18.08
CA ASN A 158 -1.92 -32.88 18.84
C ASN A 158 -2.55 -34.11 18.20
N ILE A 159 -2.76 -34.09 16.88
CA ILE A 159 -3.29 -35.25 16.13
C ILE A 159 -2.42 -36.49 16.35
N MET A 160 -1.08 -36.34 16.33
CA MET A 160 -0.19 -37.47 16.57
C MET A 160 -0.30 -38.01 18.01
N ARG A 161 -0.47 -37.13 19.00
CA ARG A 161 -0.67 -37.53 20.41
C ARG A 161 -2.00 -38.24 20.62
N ASP A 162 -3.06 -37.76 19.99
CA ASP A 162 -4.39 -38.38 20.07
C ASP A 162 -4.37 -39.79 19.49
N MET A 163 -3.74 -39.97 18.32
CA MET A 163 -3.56 -41.29 17.70
C MET A 163 -2.72 -42.23 18.57
N GLU A 164 -1.68 -41.72 19.24
CA GLU A 164 -0.84 -42.52 20.14
C GLU A 164 -1.61 -42.93 21.40
N ARG A 165 -2.38 -42.01 21.99
CA ARG A 165 -3.28 -42.30 23.12
C ARG A 165 -4.31 -43.37 22.75
N GLU A 166 -4.96 -43.25 21.60
CA GLU A 166 -5.92 -44.24 21.11
C GLU A 166 -5.27 -45.62 20.95
N ARG A 167 -4.05 -45.68 20.39
CA ARG A 167 -3.30 -46.93 20.24
C ARG A 167 -2.99 -47.56 21.60
N LEU A 168 -2.52 -46.78 22.56
CA LEU A 168 -2.22 -47.26 23.92
C LEU A 168 -3.47 -47.73 24.66
N ARG A 169 -4.61 -47.03 24.50
CA ARG A 169 -5.91 -47.47 25.05
C ARG A 169 -6.35 -48.81 24.46
N ALA A 170 -6.18 -49.00 23.14
CA ALA A 170 -6.48 -50.26 22.48
C ALA A 170 -5.57 -51.42 22.94
N GLU A 171 -4.30 -51.12 23.28
CA GLU A 171 -3.33 -52.09 23.79
C GLU A 171 -3.55 -52.43 25.29
N ALA A 172 -4.08 -51.49 26.10
CA ALA A 172 -4.24 -51.64 27.55
C ALA A 172 -5.51 -52.40 28.01
N GLY A 173 -6.53 -52.54 27.15
CA GLY A 173 -7.79 -53.23 27.48
C GLY A 173 -8.76 -52.41 28.36
N GLU A 174 -10.00 -52.90 28.53
CA GLU A 174 -11.17 -52.24 29.15
C GLU A 174 -11.04 -51.87 30.65
N ASP A 175 -9.86 -51.94 31.26
CA ASP A 175 -9.63 -51.64 32.69
C ASP A 175 -9.28 -50.16 32.98
N MET A 176 -9.30 -49.28 31.98
CA MET A 176 -9.19 -47.83 32.22
C MET A 176 -10.57 -47.24 32.46
N GLU A 177 -10.84 -46.81 33.70
CA GLU A 177 -11.98 -45.95 34.02
C GLU A 177 -11.98 -44.74 33.06
N ASP A 178 -13.13 -44.45 32.45
CA ASP A 178 -13.38 -43.23 31.68
C ASP A 178 -13.24 -42.00 32.59
N VAL A 179 -12.00 -41.64 32.92
CA VAL A 179 -11.69 -40.30 33.38
C VAL A 179 -11.88 -39.45 32.13
N GLU A 180 -12.91 -38.61 32.13
CA GLU A 180 -13.03 -37.48 31.22
C GLU A 180 -11.78 -36.60 31.41
N GLU A 181 -10.65 -37.00 30.83
CA GLU A 181 -9.48 -36.16 30.69
C GLU A 181 -9.95 -35.00 29.82
N GLU A 182 -10.13 -33.83 30.44
CA GLU A 182 -10.30 -32.56 29.73
C GLU A 182 -9.26 -32.54 28.62
N ASP A 183 -9.70 -32.61 27.36
CA ASP A 183 -8.84 -32.41 26.20
C ASP A 183 -8.48 -30.92 26.19
N PRO A 184 -7.29 -30.55 26.72
CA PRO A 184 -6.96 -29.15 26.85
C PRO A 184 -6.75 -28.60 25.44
N VAL A 185 -7.30 -27.42 25.17
CA VAL A 185 -7.12 -26.77 23.87
C VAL A 185 -5.62 -26.73 23.55
N PRO A 186 -5.17 -27.33 22.43
CA PRO A 186 -3.76 -27.45 22.14
C PRO A 186 -3.15 -26.06 21.94
N GLU A 187 -2.27 -25.68 22.87
CA GLU A 187 -1.59 -24.39 22.83
C GLU A 187 -0.38 -24.42 21.88
N ILE A 188 -0.12 -23.28 21.24
CA ILE A 188 1.07 -23.08 20.42
C ILE A 188 2.26 -22.81 21.34
N LEU A 189 3.15 -23.79 21.43
CA LEU A 189 4.37 -23.76 22.24
C LEU A 189 5.55 -23.05 21.54
N PRO A 190 6.57 -22.61 22.30
CA PRO A 190 7.79 -21.98 21.75
C PRO A 190 8.47 -22.81 20.65
N ARG A 191 8.57 -24.13 20.82
CA ARG A 191 9.14 -25.05 19.83
C ARG A 191 8.47 -25.00 18.45
N HIS A 192 7.18 -24.69 18.39
CA HIS A 192 6.45 -24.56 17.12
C HIS A 192 6.89 -23.29 16.38
N PHE A 193 7.10 -22.20 17.11
CA PHE A 193 7.65 -20.96 16.56
C PHE A 193 9.11 -21.13 16.14
N GLU A 194 9.94 -21.81 16.94
CA GLU A 194 11.33 -22.10 16.57
C GLU A 194 11.43 -22.90 15.25
N ALA A 195 10.62 -23.95 15.11
CA ALA A 195 10.55 -24.73 13.89
C ALA A 195 9.98 -23.90 12.71
N ALA A 196 8.98 -23.07 12.97
CA ALA A 196 8.41 -22.20 11.94
C ALA A 196 9.42 -21.16 11.42
N VAL A 197 10.18 -20.51 12.32
CA VAL A 197 11.21 -19.52 11.96
C VAL A 197 12.35 -20.17 11.20
N ARG A 198 12.81 -21.35 11.62
CA ARG A 198 13.91 -22.08 10.96
C ARG A 198 13.62 -22.38 9.49
N ASP A 199 12.37 -22.71 9.18
CA ASP A 199 11.94 -23.04 7.81
C ASP A 199 11.42 -21.82 7.03
N SER A 200 11.23 -20.68 7.68
CA SER A 200 10.73 -19.47 7.05
C SER A 200 11.78 -18.82 6.16
N ARG A 201 11.32 -18.22 5.05
CA ARG A 201 12.16 -17.44 4.14
C ARG A 201 11.65 -16.02 4.09
N ARG A 202 12.57 -15.06 4.07
CA ARG A 202 12.24 -13.66 3.81
C ARG A 202 11.74 -13.51 2.37
N SER A 203 10.56 -12.94 2.19
CA SER A 203 10.01 -12.66 0.86
C SER A 203 10.70 -11.47 0.17
N VAL A 204 11.16 -10.49 0.95
CA VAL A 204 11.78 -9.26 0.42
C VAL A 204 13.31 -9.35 0.50
N SER A 205 13.97 -9.23 -0.65
CA SER A 205 15.43 -9.27 -0.75
C SER A 205 16.08 -7.97 -0.27
N ASP A 206 17.36 -8.04 0.13
CA ASP A 206 18.10 -6.82 0.54
C ASP A 206 18.26 -5.82 -0.62
N ARG A 207 18.24 -6.30 -1.87
CA ARG A 207 18.26 -5.44 -3.07
C ARG A 207 16.97 -4.63 -3.18
N ASP A 208 15.83 -5.27 -2.99
CA ASP A 208 14.52 -4.60 -3.08
C ASP A 208 14.37 -3.56 -1.97
N LEU A 209 14.84 -3.88 -0.75
CA LEU A 209 14.86 -2.94 0.37
C LEU A 209 15.68 -1.67 0.05
N GLN A 210 16.85 -1.84 -0.59
CA GLN A 210 17.67 -0.69 -1.02
C GLN A 210 16.94 0.15 -2.07
N GLN A 211 16.30 -0.49 -3.05
CA GLN A 211 15.52 0.20 -4.07
C GLN A 211 14.37 1.01 -3.44
N TYR A 212 13.60 0.41 -2.54
CA TYR A 212 12.51 1.10 -1.83
C TYR A 212 13.00 2.24 -0.95
N SER A 213 14.13 2.08 -0.26
CA SER A 213 14.72 3.15 0.57
C SER A 213 15.17 4.36 -0.27
N THR A 214 15.76 4.10 -1.44
CA THR A 214 16.20 5.14 -2.38
C THR A 214 15.01 5.92 -2.93
N PHE A 215 13.94 5.19 -3.28
CA PHE A 215 12.69 5.80 -3.72
C PHE A 215 12.07 6.68 -2.62
N ALA A 216 12.00 6.17 -1.38
CA ALA A 216 11.47 6.93 -0.24
C ALA A 216 12.24 8.23 0.03
N GLN A 217 13.58 8.19 -0.07
CA GLN A 217 14.41 9.39 0.04
C GLN A 217 14.13 10.38 -1.08
N THR A 218 14.03 9.91 -2.33
CA THR A 218 13.71 10.75 -3.49
C THR A 218 12.36 11.44 -3.31
N LEU A 219 11.35 10.69 -2.85
CA LEU A 219 10.01 11.21 -2.61
C LEU A 219 9.99 12.29 -1.52
N GLN A 220 10.71 12.07 -0.42
CA GLN A 220 10.84 13.07 0.65
C GLN A 220 11.61 14.31 0.19
N GLN A 221 12.67 14.13 -0.61
CA GLN A 221 13.46 15.23 -1.17
C GLN A 221 12.62 16.11 -2.09
N ALA A 222 11.88 15.52 -3.03
CA ALA A 222 11.00 16.26 -3.94
C ALA A 222 9.98 17.12 -3.18
N ARG A 223 9.43 16.59 -2.08
CA ARG A 223 8.50 17.33 -1.21
C ARG A 223 9.21 18.45 -0.42
N SER A 224 10.41 18.19 0.09
CA SER A 224 11.20 19.16 0.86
C SER A 224 11.80 20.30 0.02
N GLN A 225 12.13 20.07 -1.26
CA GLN A 225 12.67 21.11 -2.14
C GLN A 225 11.65 22.22 -2.47
N ILE A 226 10.36 21.91 -2.36
CA ILE A 226 9.28 22.87 -2.65
C ILE A 226 8.88 23.61 -1.37
N THR A 227 8.64 22.89 -0.26
CA THR A 227 8.03 23.45 0.96
C THR A 227 8.89 23.41 2.21
N GLY A 228 10.09 22.80 2.16
CA GLY A 228 11.02 22.73 3.27
C GLY A 228 11.88 24.00 3.45
N PRO A 229 12.62 24.14 4.55
CA PRO A 229 13.50 25.28 4.79
C PRO A 229 14.55 25.42 3.67
N GLY A 230 14.54 26.54 2.94
CA GLY A 230 15.39 26.77 1.77
C GLY A 230 14.83 26.29 0.43
N GLY A 231 13.60 25.75 0.41
CA GLY A 231 12.87 25.42 -0.81
C GLY A 231 12.38 26.66 -1.57
N SER A 232 12.07 26.50 -2.86
CA SER A 232 11.73 27.62 -3.76
C SER A 232 10.48 28.41 -3.33
N LEU A 233 9.56 27.76 -2.60
CA LEU A 233 8.35 28.38 -2.06
C LEU A 233 8.38 28.51 -0.52
N ALA A 234 9.51 28.23 0.12
CA ALA A 234 9.64 28.29 1.58
C ALA A 234 9.37 29.70 2.15
N THR A 235 9.68 30.73 1.36
CA THR A 235 9.46 32.16 1.67
C THR A 235 8.28 32.76 0.90
N PHE A 236 7.43 31.94 0.27
CA PHE A 236 6.28 32.45 -0.46
C PHE A 236 5.25 33.04 0.53
N ALA A 237 5.07 34.36 0.46
CA ALA A 237 4.05 35.09 1.20
C ALA A 237 3.35 36.05 0.24
N PHE A 238 2.02 36.12 0.31
CA PHE A 238 1.28 37.15 -0.39
C PHE A 238 1.64 38.53 0.19
N PRO A 239 1.84 39.56 -0.64
CA PRO A 239 2.01 40.92 -0.12
C PRO A 239 0.75 41.31 0.67
N GLN A 240 0.92 41.60 1.96
CA GLN A 240 -0.17 42.14 2.79
C GLN A 240 -0.54 43.53 2.28
N GLY A 241 -1.74 43.67 1.72
CA GLY A 241 -2.25 44.96 1.27
C GLY A 241 -2.66 45.85 2.44
N GLY A 242 -1.93 46.96 2.63
CA GLY A 242 -2.34 48.01 3.57
C GLY A 242 -1.28 49.06 3.91
N ALA A 243 -0.73 49.78 2.92
CA ALA A 243 -0.22 51.14 3.13
C ALA A 243 -0.12 51.91 1.82
N ALA A 244 -1.05 52.85 1.63
CA ALA A 244 -0.81 54.02 0.81
C ALA A 244 0.31 54.86 1.46
N GLY A 245 1.22 55.41 0.64
CA GLY A 245 2.01 56.58 1.02
C GLY A 245 3.54 56.43 0.95
N GLY A 246 4.11 56.74 -0.23
CA GLY A 246 5.09 57.84 -0.32
C GLY A 246 6.59 57.51 -0.37
N ALA A 247 7.19 57.96 -1.49
CA ALA A 247 8.60 58.32 -1.77
C ALA A 247 9.58 57.15 -2.00
N GLY A 248 10.30 57.05 -3.13
CA GLY A 248 10.49 57.87 -4.34
C GLY A 248 11.56 57.15 -5.18
N GLY A 249 11.80 57.35 -6.46
CA GLY A 249 11.27 58.23 -7.50
C GLY A 249 12.20 58.00 -8.70
N ALA A 250 11.65 57.85 -9.90
CA ALA A 250 12.34 58.11 -11.16
C ALA A 250 11.27 58.23 -12.24
N ALA A 251 10.95 59.48 -12.57
CA ALA A 251 10.03 59.86 -13.62
C ALA A 251 10.64 59.57 -15.00
N ALA A 252 9.82 59.06 -15.90
CA ALA A 252 9.90 59.31 -17.33
C ALA A 252 8.46 59.47 -17.85
N ALA A 253 8.09 60.74 -18.07
CA ALA A 253 6.98 61.22 -18.89
C ALA A 253 7.19 60.74 -20.35
N ALA A 254 6.24 60.70 -21.28
CA ALA A 254 4.82 61.00 -21.41
C ALA A 254 4.43 60.46 -22.80
N ALA A 255 3.16 60.06 -22.98
CA ALA A 255 2.36 60.29 -24.19
C ALA A 255 1.00 59.63 -23.98
N GLU A 256 0.01 60.46 -23.67
CA GLU A 256 -1.41 60.16 -23.85
C GLU A 256 -1.69 60.21 -25.36
N GLU A 257 -2.19 59.12 -25.92
CA GLU A 257 -3.13 59.17 -27.04
C GLU A 257 -4.42 58.55 -26.53
N GLU A 258 -5.40 59.42 -26.32
CA GLU A 258 -6.82 59.06 -26.26
C GLU A 258 -7.22 58.52 -27.63
N ASP A 259 -7.84 57.35 -27.69
CA ASP A 259 -8.86 57.05 -28.70
C ASP A 259 -9.84 56.00 -28.15
N GLU A 260 -11.02 56.54 -27.80
CA GLU A 260 -12.37 56.01 -27.97
C GLU A 260 -12.75 54.60 -27.49
N ASP A 261 -13.57 54.61 -26.43
CA ASP A 261 -14.59 53.62 -26.16
C ASP A 261 -15.51 53.40 -27.37
N LEU A 262 -15.41 52.20 -27.97
CA LEU A 262 -16.53 51.58 -28.66
C LEU A 262 -17.19 50.60 -27.70
N TYR A 263 -17.97 51.11 -26.74
CA TYR A 263 -19.19 50.54 -26.13
C TYR A 263 -19.46 51.18 -24.73
N SER A 264 -20.04 52.39 -24.78
CA SER A 264 -20.85 53.09 -23.76
C SER A 264 -20.14 53.98 -22.75
#